data_AF-A0A067MJK3-F1
#
_entry.id   AF-A0A067MJK3-F1
#
_cell.length_a   1.000
_cell.length_b   1.000
_cell.length_c   1.000
_cell.angle_alpha   90.00
_cell.angle_beta   90.00
_cell.angle_gamma   90.00
#
_symmetry.space_group_name_H-M   'P 1'
#
loop_
_entity.id
_entity.type
_entity.pdbx_description
1 polymer ?
#
loop_
_entity_poly.entity_id
_entity_poly.type
_entity_poly.pdbx_seq_one_letter_code
_entity_poly.pdbx_strand_id
1 'polypeptide(L)'
;MLRTSVTSEGALEERTLVPFDKVFSPGKPGTVKIATVTEVTDGVVKLGNGETVPYDYLVVASGTQWEGFLDYPLDKSEAISYINGWREKFANAKEVVIVGGGAVGVELAGEIADFYPSTTVHIVHSGPQLLNDAYGAKLRRSLAAQLKAKGVQLHLDDRVEIPDTPGVVTTKKGVQLKADLFIPARGGRPRTAFLQTLDPSIIAENGRVKVLPTLQVPLANGKTNVFAIGDVIDWDEQKMQMKADAHGGVVLPNLLSLLNNSKPSKQYKTGGEAIIVTVGRDGGAGFLPMLWGITLGAWAAAMLKSKSLFIDMTRKGFGY
;
A
#
# COMPACT_ATOMS: atom_id res chain seq x y z
N MET A 1 1.50 -3.92 7.46
CA MET A 1 0.40 -3.90 8.46
C MET A 1 0.79 -2.92 9.54
N LEU A 2 0.00 -1.87 9.79
CA LEU A 2 0.47 -0.72 10.57
C LEU A 2 0.71 -1.05 12.06
N ARG A 3 -0.22 -1.80 12.67
CA ARG A 3 -0.14 -2.23 14.08
C ARG A 3 1.18 -2.92 14.41
N THR A 4 1.70 -3.73 13.50
CA THR A 4 2.99 -4.43 13.67
C THR A 4 4.13 -3.46 13.98
N SER A 5 4.16 -2.28 13.36
CA SER A 5 5.20 -1.26 13.62
C SER A 5 4.96 -0.43 14.88
N VAL A 6 3.76 -0.51 15.50
CA VAL A 6 3.39 0.26 16.69
C VAL A 6 3.54 -0.56 17.96
N THR A 7 3.19 -1.86 17.95
CA THR A 7 3.19 -2.70 19.15
C THR A 7 3.68 -4.12 18.85
N SER A 8 4.22 -4.78 19.88
CA SER A 8 4.53 -6.22 19.88
C SER A 8 3.35 -7.10 20.30
N GLU A 9 2.22 -6.50 20.71
CA GLU A 9 1.02 -7.24 21.11
C GLU A 9 0.57 -8.20 19.98
N GLY A 10 0.48 -9.49 20.31
CA GLY A 10 0.04 -10.54 19.38
C GLY A 10 1.12 -11.05 18.41
N ALA A 11 2.39 -10.63 18.55
CA ALA A 11 3.53 -11.10 17.75
C ALA A 11 3.25 -11.08 16.23
N LEU A 12 2.61 -10.02 15.76
CA LEU A 12 2.10 -9.93 14.39
C LEU A 12 3.21 -10.04 13.33
N GLU A 13 4.41 -9.59 13.63
CA GLU A 13 5.60 -9.70 12.77
C GLU A 13 5.92 -11.16 12.38
N GLU A 14 5.65 -12.12 13.26
CA GLU A 14 5.91 -13.54 12.99
C GLU A 14 4.95 -14.12 11.94
N ARG A 15 3.73 -13.58 11.91
CA ARG A 15 2.65 -14.07 11.05
C ARG A 15 2.48 -13.28 9.77
N THR A 16 2.84 -11.99 9.78
CA THR A 16 2.67 -11.05 8.65
C THR A 16 3.79 -11.11 7.63
N LEU A 17 5.00 -11.50 8.04
CA LEU A 17 6.14 -11.74 7.15
C LEU A 17 6.07 -13.19 6.63
N VAL A 18 5.38 -13.38 5.50
CA VAL A 18 5.14 -14.69 4.88
C VAL A 18 6.26 -14.99 3.85
N PRO A 19 6.98 -16.12 3.98
CA PRO A 19 8.02 -16.47 3.01
C PRO A 19 7.43 -16.93 1.67
N PHE A 20 8.22 -16.82 0.60
CA PHE A 20 7.85 -17.29 -0.74
C PHE A 20 8.18 -18.78 -1.00
N ASP A 21 8.75 -19.48 -0.03
CA ASP A 21 9.22 -20.88 -0.11
C ASP A 21 8.13 -21.90 -0.52
N LYS A 22 6.86 -21.61 -0.25
CA LYS A 22 5.72 -22.48 -0.58
C LYS A 22 4.96 -22.09 -1.84
N VAL A 23 5.28 -20.96 -2.47
CA VAL A 23 4.57 -20.47 -3.67
C VAL A 23 4.68 -21.47 -4.82
N PHE A 24 5.85 -22.07 -5.00
CA PHE A 24 6.09 -23.18 -5.92
C PHE A 24 6.43 -24.47 -5.14
N SER A 25 5.56 -24.83 -4.18
CA SER A 25 5.63 -26.10 -3.43
C SER A 25 5.89 -27.31 -4.34
N PRO A 26 6.49 -28.41 -3.83
CA PRO A 26 6.89 -29.55 -4.65
C PRO A 26 5.79 -30.01 -5.62
N GLY A 27 6.12 -30.08 -6.92
CA GLY A 27 5.20 -30.47 -7.99
C GLY A 27 4.57 -29.30 -8.78
N LYS A 28 4.80 -28.03 -8.38
CA LYS A 28 4.42 -26.86 -9.18
C LYS A 28 5.64 -26.30 -9.94
N PRO A 29 5.56 -26.08 -11.27
CA PRO A 29 6.66 -25.47 -12.01
C PRO A 29 6.85 -24.01 -11.58
N GLY A 30 8.09 -23.61 -11.35
CA GLY A 30 8.45 -22.22 -11.05
C GLY A 30 9.70 -22.11 -10.19
N THR A 31 10.29 -20.92 -10.17
CA THR A 31 11.43 -20.60 -9.31
C THR A 31 11.23 -19.22 -8.70
N VAL A 32 11.72 -19.02 -7.48
CA VAL A 32 11.78 -17.70 -6.83
C VAL A 32 13.22 -17.23 -6.85
N LYS A 33 13.45 -16.01 -7.34
CA LYS A 33 14.75 -15.33 -7.27
C LYS A 33 14.59 -14.10 -6.37
N ILE A 34 15.43 -14.01 -5.33
CA ILE A 34 15.43 -12.89 -4.40
C ILE A 34 16.53 -11.93 -4.82
N ALA A 35 16.16 -10.87 -5.54
CA ALA A 35 17.05 -9.78 -5.93
C ALA A 35 16.25 -8.52 -6.30
N THR A 36 16.93 -7.37 -6.32
CA THR A 36 16.35 -6.12 -6.85
C THR A 36 16.46 -6.10 -8.37
N VAL A 37 15.36 -5.83 -9.08
CA VAL A 37 15.40 -5.57 -10.52
C VAL A 37 15.96 -4.16 -10.75
N THR A 38 17.02 -4.06 -11.55
CA THR A 38 17.69 -2.78 -11.87
C THR A 38 17.34 -2.27 -13.26
N GLU A 39 17.12 -3.17 -14.20
CA GLU A 39 16.86 -2.85 -15.61
C GLU A 39 15.96 -3.91 -16.24
N VAL A 40 15.06 -3.47 -17.12
CA VAL A 40 14.33 -4.35 -18.03
C VAL A 40 14.58 -3.87 -19.44
N THR A 41 14.98 -4.78 -20.31
CA THR A 41 15.08 -4.57 -21.75
C THR A 41 14.18 -5.59 -22.45
N ASP A 42 14.13 -5.51 -23.77
CA ASP A 42 13.41 -6.49 -24.57
C ASP A 42 13.96 -7.90 -24.35
N GLY A 43 13.12 -8.78 -23.78
CA GLY A 43 13.43 -10.18 -23.51
C GLY A 43 14.38 -10.46 -22.33
N VAL A 44 14.84 -9.46 -21.58
CA VAL A 44 15.78 -9.64 -20.45
C VAL A 44 15.43 -8.75 -19.25
N VAL A 45 15.45 -9.32 -18.06
CA VAL A 45 15.44 -8.61 -16.77
C VAL A 45 16.84 -8.70 -16.15
N LYS A 46 17.43 -7.56 -15.77
CA LYS A 46 18.70 -7.51 -15.04
C LYS A 46 18.46 -7.32 -13.55
N LEU A 47 19.20 -8.08 -12.75
CA LEU A 47 19.12 -8.07 -11.30
C LEU A 47 20.34 -7.33 -10.71
N GLY A 48 20.18 -6.78 -9.51
CA GLY A 48 21.22 -6.00 -8.82
C GLY A 48 22.45 -6.81 -8.41
N ASN A 49 22.36 -8.14 -8.45
CA ASN A 49 23.48 -9.06 -8.26
C ASN A 49 24.24 -9.37 -9.57
N GLY A 50 23.90 -8.73 -10.68
CA GLY A 50 24.51 -8.93 -12.00
C GLY A 50 23.91 -10.07 -12.82
N GLU A 51 23.00 -10.86 -12.24
CA GLU A 51 22.29 -11.91 -12.96
C GLU A 51 21.33 -11.32 -14.01
N THR A 52 21.16 -12.02 -15.13
CA THR A 52 20.16 -11.72 -16.14
C THR A 52 19.16 -12.86 -16.28
N VAL A 53 17.88 -12.52 -16.37
CA VAL A 53 16.78 -13.48 -16.50
C VAL A 53 16.09 -13.23 -17.83
N PRO A 54 16.19 -14.16 -18.80
CA PRO A 54 15.47 -14.03 -20.06
C PRO A 54 13.97 -14.24 -19.85
N TYR A 55 13.14 -13.57 -20.64
CA TYR A 55 11.69 -13.75 -20.63
C TYR A 55 11.10 -13.70 -22.04
N ASP A 56 10.11 -14.55 -22.30
CA ASP A 56 9.22 -14.41 -23.46
C ASP A 56 8.04 -13.49 -23.14
N TYR A 57 7.55 -13.55 -21.90
CA TYR A 57 6.47 -12.73 -21.38
C TYR A 57 6.83 -12.17 -20.01
N LEU A 58 6.46 -10.91 -19.76
CA LEU A 58 6.74 -10.21 -18.51
C LEU A 58 5.45 -9.70 -17.87
N VAL A 59 5.30 -9.91 -16.56
CA VAL A 59 4.25 -9.28 -15.75
C VAL A 59 4.92 -8.39 -14.70
N VAL A 60 4.71 -7.08 -14.81
CA VAL A 60 5.22 -6.10 -13.87
C VAL A 60 4.24 -5.93 -12.70
N ALA A 61 4.65 -6.33 -11.50
CA ALA A 61 3.88 -6.21 -10.27
C ALA A 61 4.70 -5.54 -9.14
N SER A 62 5.52 -4.54 -9.49
CA SER A 62 6.50 -3.92 -8.57
C SER A 62 5.90 -2.98 -7.51
N GLY A 63 4.62 -2.65 -7.63
CA GLY A 63 3.89 -1.82 -6.67
C GLY A 63 4.49 -0.43 -6.47
N THR A 64 4.42 0.07 -5.23
CA THR A 64 4.92 1.38 -4.83
C THR A 64 5.95 1.28 -3.70
N GLN A 65 6.92 2.18 -3.71
CA GLN A 65 7.87 2.44 -2.64
C GLN A 65 7.23 3.36 -1.60
N TRP A 66 7.24 2.95 -0.33
CA TRP A 66 6.87 3.81 0.79
C TRP A 66 8.11 4.42 1.45
N GLU A 67 7.89 5.38 2.35
CA GLU A 67 8.92 6.03 3.15
C GLU A 67 8.68 5.72 4.64
N GLY A 68 9.74 5.84 5.45
CA GLY A 68 9.63 5.68 6.90
C GLY A 68 9.19 4.27 7.31
N PHE A 69 8.32 4.15 8.30
CA PHE A 69 7.96 2.89 8.98
C PHE A 69 7.34 1.78 8.11
N LEU A 70 7.05 2.07 6.83
CA LEU A 70 6.52 1.15 5.84
C LEU A 70 7.56 0.71 4.80
N ASP A 71 8.78 1.25 4.85
CA ASP A 71 9.90 0.88 3.98
C ASP A 71 10.69 -0.28 4.58
N TYR A 72 10.07 -1.46 4.60
CA TYR A 72 10.66 -2.64 5.21
C TYR A 72 11.84 -3.18 4.38
N PRO A 73 12.95 -3.58 5.03
CA PRO A 73 13.98 -4.42 4.43
C PRO A 73 13.42 -5.71 3.83
N LEU A 74 14.13 -6.27 2.85
CA LEU A 74 13.74 -7.52 2.18
C LEU A 74 14.00 -8.75 3.05
N ASP A 75 15.11 -8.76 3.80
CA ASP A 75 15.42 -9.87 4.71
C ASP A 75 14.50 -9.85 5.92
N LYS A 76 14.03 -11.04 6.33
CA LYS A 76 13.06 -11.16 7.43
C LYS A 76 13.65 -10.70 8.76
N SER A 77 14.91 -11.04 9.06
CA SER A 77 15.54 -10.68 10.33
C SER A 77 15.83 -9.19 10.41
N GLU A 78 16.24 -8.58 9.29
CA GLU A 78 16.37 -7.14 9.15
C GLU A 78 15.01 -6.44 9.28
N ALA A 79 13.95 -6.97 8.65
CA ALA A 79 12.60 -6.44 8.76
C ALA A 79 12.08 -6.46 10.21
N ILE A 80 12.33 -7.53 10.97
CA ILE A 80 11.97 -7.61 12.39
C ILE A 80 12.74 -6.57 13.21
N SER A 81 14.04 -6.46 13.00
CA SER A 81 14.86 -5.44 13.67
C SER A 81 14.38 -4.02 13.34
N TYR A 82 14.03 -3.78 12.08
CA TYR A 82 13.47 -2.51 11.60
C TYR A 82 12.12 -2.19 12.25
N ILE A 83 11.22 -3.17 12.34
CA ILE A 83 9.94 -3.06 13.05
C ILE A 83 10.16 -2.67 14.52
N ASN A 84 11.08 -3.35 15.20
CA ASN A 84 11.38 -3.08 16.61
C ASN A 84 11.93 -1.67 16.82
N GLY A 85 12.82 -1.20 15.94
CA GLY A 85 13.31 0.17 15.99
C GLY A 85 12.19 1.22 15.83
N TRP A 86 11.17 0.95 15.01
CA TRP A 86 10.00 1.84 14.91
C TRP A 86 9.08 1.77 16.12
N ARG A 87 8.89 0.59 16.73
CA ARG A 87 8.14 0.44 17.98
C ARG A 87 8.77 1.28 19.09
N GLU A 88 10.09 1.22 19.24
CA GLU A 88 10.82 2.03 20.23
C GLU A 88 10.66 3.52 19.97
N LYS A 89 10.71 3.96 18.71
CA LYS A 89 10.45 5.36 18.35
C LYS A 89 9.05 5.79 18.79
N PHE A 90 8.01 5.02 18.46
CA PHE A 90 6.64 5.34 18.87
C PHE A 90 6.45 5.33 20.39
N ALA A 91 7.04 4.35 21.08
CA ALA A 91 6.95 4.24 22.54
C ALA A 91 7.58 5.43 23.29
N ASN A 92 8.65 6.01 22.72
CA ASN A 92 9.38 7.12 23.34
C ASN A 92 8.87 8.50 22.91
N ALA A 93 8.05 8.58 21.86
CA ALA A 93 7.55 9.85 21.33
C ALA A 93 6.44 10.43 22.21
N LYS A 94 6.58 11.71 22.58
CA LYS A 94 5.57 12.48 23.29
C LYS A 94 4.64 13.21 22.32
N GLU A 95 5.18 13.67 21.19
CA GLU A 95 4.43 14.35 20.14
C GLU A 95 4.74 13.72 18.77
N VAL A 96 3.71 13.27 18.06
CA VAL A 96 3.82 12.65 16.72
C VAL A 96 2.98 13.44 15.73
N VAL A 97 3.60 13.86 14.62
CA VAL A 97 2.91 14.49 13.49
C VAL A 97 2.88 13.51 12.31
N ILE A 98 1.68 13.08 11.93
CA ILE A 98 1.43 12.25 10.76
C ILE A 98 1.04 13.17 9.60
N VAL A 99 1.83 13.15 8.53
CA VAL A 99 1.58 13.97 7.34
C VAL A 99 0.82 13.14 6.31
N GLY A 100 -0.50 13.34 6.25
CA GLY A 100 -1.42 12.64 5.36
C GLY A 100 -2.58 11.99 6.11
N GLY A 101 -3.81 12.46 5.87
CA GLY A 101 -5.06 11.92 6.43
C GLY A 101 -5.72 10.84 5.56
N GLY A 102 -4.94 10.09 4.77
CA GLY A 102 -5.41 8.90 4.05
C GLY A 102 -5.59 7.70 4.97
N ALA A 103 -5.97 6.54 4.43
CA ALA A 103 -6.22 5.33 5.22
C ALA A 103 -5.03 4.94 6.12
N VAL A 104 -3.80 5.03 5.59
CA VAL A 104 -2.57 4.76 6.36
C VAL A 104 -2.44 5.70 7.56
N GLY A 105 -2.61 7.01 7.36
CA GLY A 105 -2.46 7.97 8.44
C GLY A 105 -3.56 7.87 9.49
N VAL A 106 -4.80 7.59 9.06
CA VAL A 106 -5.95 7.38 9.97
C VAL A 106 -5.75 6.15 10.84
N GLU A 107 -5.37 5.03 10.24
CA GLU A 107 -5.13 3.78 10.98
C GLU A 107 -3.95 3.94 11.93
N LEU A 108 -2.82 4.49 11.47
CA LEU A 108 -1.65 4.70 12.31
C LEU A 108 -1.96 5.60 13.52
N ALA A 109 -2.68 6.71 13.31
CA ALA A 109 -3.06 7.61 14.39
C ALA A 109 -3.91 6.90 15.45
N GLY A 110 -4.85 6.07 15.02
CA GLY A 110 -5.67 5.28 15.92
C GLY A 110 -4.87 4.23 16.70
N GLU A 111 -3.90 3.55 16.06
CA GLU A 111 -3.01 2.61 16.74
C GLU A 111 -2.14 3.32 17.79
N ILE A 112 -1.51 4.45 17.46
CA ILE A 112 -0.67 5.20 18.41
C ILE A 112 -1.51 5.70 19.59
N ALA A 113 -2.68 6.29 19.33
CA ALA A 113 -3.55 6.80 20.40
C ALA A 113 -4.05 5.69 21.36
N ASP A 114 -4.21 4.46 20.88
CA ASP A 114 -4.65 3.33 21.70
C ASP A 114 -3.54 2.70 22.53
N PHE A 115 -2.34 2.57 21.96
CA PHE A 115 -1.20 1.93 22.62
C PHE A 115 -0.40 2.90 23.49
N TYR A 116 -0.41 4.18 23.12
CA TYR A 116 0.32 5.24 23.80
C TYR A 116 -0.60 6.43 24.08
N PRO A 117 -1.58 6.29 25.02
CA PRO A 117 -2.60 7.32 25.28
C PRO A 117 -2.02 8.64 25.83
N SER A 118 -0.78 8.65 26.31
CA SER A 118 -0.07 9.87 26.72
C SER A 118 0.60 10.63 25.56
N THR A 119 0.70 10.01 24.37
CA THR A 119 1.32 10.63 23.20
C THR A 119 0.31 11.54 22.51
N THR A 120 0.71 12.80 22.26
CA THR A 120 -0.09 13.72 21.45
C THR A 120 0.11 13.38 19.98
N VAL A 121 -0.99 13.10 19.28
CA VAL A 121 -0.97 12.73 17.85
C VAL A 121 -1.66 13.80 17.04
N HIS A 122 -0.98 14.29 16.00
CA HIS A 122 -1.52 15.22 15.02
C HIS A 122 -1.60 14.55 13.65
N ILE A 123 -2.68 14.80 12.90
CA ILE A 123 -2.73 14.54 11.46
C ILE A 123 -2.77 15.88 10.74
N VAL A 124 -1.80 16.12 9.86
CA VAL A 124 -1.82 17.24 8.91
C VAL A 124 -2.23 16.71 7.55
N HIS A 125 -3.34 17.22 7.00
CA HIS A 125 -3.88 16.74 5.73
C HIS A 125 -4.31 17.88 4.82
N SER A 126 -3.91 17.77 3.55
CA SER A 126 -4.15 18.79 2.52
C SER A 126 -5.60 18.96 2.11
N GLY A 127 -6.44 17.93 2.34
CA GLY A 127 -7.85 17.97 2.01
C GLY A 127 -8.74 18.44 3.17
N PRO A 128 -9.98 18.85 2.88
CA PRO A 128 -10.94 19.34 3.87
C PRO A 128 -11.53 18.24 4.77
N GLN A 129 -11.32 16.98 4.41
CA GLN A 129 -11.78 15.80 5.13
C GLN A 129 -10.72 14.70 5.05
N LEU A 130 -10.72 13.79 6.02
CA LEU A 130 -9.91 12.56 5.96
C LEU A 130 -10.35 11.69 4.79
N LEU A 131 -9.42 10.92 4.22
CA LEU A 131 -9.60 10.16 2.97
C LEU A 131 -9.91 11.05 1.75
N ASN A 132 -9.67 10.51 0.55
CA ASN A 132 -9.96 11.21 -0.70
C ASN A 132 -11.45 11.16 -1.07
N ASP A 133 -11.77 11.76 -2.21
CA ASP A 133 -13.13 11.97 -2.66
C ASP A 133 -13.91 10.72 -3.07
N ALA A 134 -13.21 9.61 -3.28
CA ALA A 134 -13.80 8.30 -3.62
C ALA A 134 -14.78 7.75 -2.57
N TYR A 135 -14.72 8.24 -1.32
CA TYR A 135 -15.56 7.73 -0.22
C TYR A 135 -16.58 8.75 0.27
N GLY A 136 -17.81 8.39 0.60
CA GLY A 136 -18.82 9.38 1.04
C GLY A 136 -18.47 10.15 2.32
N ALA A 137 -18.96 11.39 2.46
CA ALA A 137 -18.71 12.27 3.61
C ALA A 137 -19.15 11.67 4.97
N LYS A 138 -20.11 10.74 4.98
CA LYS A 138 -20.53 10.02 6.18
C LYS A 138 -19.38 9.18 6.77
N LEU A 139 -18.68 8.43 5.93
CA LEU A 139 -17.52 7.64 6.35
C LEU A 139 -16.42 8.55 6.92
N ARG A 140 -16.06 9.58 6.15
CA ARG A 140 -14.97 10.51 6.52
C ARG A 140 -15.25 11.24 7.83
N ARG A 141 -16.49 11.72 8.06
CA ARG A 141 -16.90 12.33 9.32
C ARG A 141 -16.89 11.35 10.49
N SER A 142 -17.32 10.10 10.27
CA SER A 142 -17.26 9.05 11.29
C SER A 142 -15.83 8.79 11.76
N LEU A 143 -14.89 8.61 10.83
CA LEU A 143 -13.47 8.40 11.16
C LEU A 143 -12.88 9.60 11.90
N ALA A 144 -13.17 10.83 11.44
CA ALA A 144 -12.71 12.05 12.10
C ALA A 144 -13.25 12.18 13.54
N ALA A 145 -14.53 11.85 13.76
CA ALA A 145 -15.13 11.89 15.09
C ALA A 145 -14.49 10.87 16.04
N GLN A 146 -14.22 9.65 15.57
CA GLN A 146 -13.56 8.62 16.37
C GLN A 146 -12.11 9.00 16.74
N LEU A 147 -11.34 9.53 15.79
CA LEU A 147 -9.98 10.03 16.07
C LEU A 147 -9.98 11.17 17.09
N LYS A 148 -10.88 12.14 16.94
CA LYS A 148 -11.03 13.23 17.91
C LYS A 148 -11.40 12.73 19.30
N ALA A 149 -12.28 11.72 19.39
CA ALA A 149 -12.65 11.10 20.67
C ALA A 149 -11.46 10.40 21.36
N LYS A 150 -10.46 9.95 20.58
CA LYS A 150 -9.18 9.42 21.08
C LYS A 150 -8.10 10.50 21.29
N GLY A 151 -8.46 11.79 21.23
CA GLY A 151 -7.53 12.90 21.47
C GLY A 151 -6.63 13.27 20.29
N VAL A 152 -6.83 12.66 19.11
CA VAL A 152 -6.06 13.00 17.91
C VAL A 152 -6.46 14.38 17.37
N GLN A 153 -5.48 15.22 17.12
CA GLN A 153 -5.66 16.57 16.60
C GLN A 153 -5.63 16.57 15.07
N LEU A 154 -6.66 17.14 14.43
CA LEU A 154 -6.78 17.14 12.96
C LEU A 154 -6.57 18.55 12.40
N HIS A 155 -5.52 18.70 11.60
CA HIS A 155 -5.20 19.92 10.83
C HIS A 155 -5.56 19.69 9.36
N LEU A 156 -6.82 19.98 9.02
CA LEU A 156 -7.38 19.78 7.68
C LEU A 156 -7.22 21.03 6.81
N ASP A 157 -7.29 20.85 5.49
CA ASP A 157 -6.98 21.87 4.49
C ASP A 157 -5.61 22.51 4.73
N ASP A 158 -4.64 21.75 5.25
CA ASP A 158 -3.34 22.26 5.67
C ASP A 158 -2.20 21.37 5.17
N ARG A 159 -1.00 21.92 5.10
CA ARG A 159 0.19 21.24 4.61
C ARG A 159 1.37 21.54 5.51
N VAL A 160 2.28 20.59 5.61
CA VAL A 160 3.54 20.77 6.31
C VAL A 160 4.59 19.93 5.59
N GLU A 161 5.80 20.47 5.48
CA GLU A 161 6.96 19.72 5.02
C GLU A 161 7.53 18.92 6.18
N ILE A 162 8.00 17.71 5.89
CA ILE A 162 8.61 16.83 6.89
C ILE A 162 10.07 17.26 7.05
N PRO A 163 10.51 17.64 8.26
CA PRO A 163 11.91 17.94 8.53
C PRO A 163 12.71 16.65 8.71
N ASP A 164 14.04 16.74 8.55
CA ASP A 164 14.95 15.60 8.76
C ASP A 164 15.12 15.23 10.24
N THR A 165 14.84 16.17 11.15
CA THR A 165 15.06 16.02 12.59
C THR A 165 13.82 16.42 13.40
N PRO A 166 13.69 15.90 14.63
CA PRO A 166 12.70 16.37 15.58
C PRO A 166 12.79 17.89 15.80
N GLY A 167 11.65 18.54 16.03
CA GLY A 167 11.65 19.98 16.21
C GLY A 167 10.29 20.62 16.03
N VAL A 168 10.32 21.93 15.78
CA VAL A 168 9.12 22.74 15.51
C VAL A 168 9.02 23.00 14.01
N VAL A 169 7.84 22.76 13.46
CA VAL A 169 7.49 23.10 12.08
C VAL A 169 6.31 24.05 12.06
N THR A 170 6.21 24.85 11.01
CA THR A 170 5.06 25.72 10.78
C THR A 170 4.28 25.19 9.59
N THR A 171 3.00 24.92 9.77
CA THR A 171 2.13 24.51 8.68
C THR A 171 1.88 25.66 7.70
N LYS A 172 1.32 25.37 6.53
CA LYS A 172 0.98 26.39 5.53
C LYS A 172 -0.02 27.42 6.06
N LYS A 173 -0.88 27.03 7.01
CA LYS A 173 -1.80 27.94 7.71
C LYS A 173 -1.18 28.70 8.89
N GLY A 174 0.12 28.52 9.15
CA GLY A 174 0.82 29.21 10.24
C GLY A 174 0.70 28.53 11.61
N VAL A 175 0.20 27.30 11.69
CA VAL A 175 0.13 26.55 12.95
C VAL A 175 1.52 26.03 13.28
N GLN A 176 2.03 26.32 14.47
CA GLN A 176 3.28 25.73 14.95
C GLN A 176 3.00 24.36 15.58
N LEU A 177 3.70 23.34 15.11
CA LEU A 177 3.64 21.99 15.65
C LEU A 177 5.03 21.57 16.09
N LYS A 178 5.15 21.13 17.33
CA LYS A 178 6.35 20.46 17.83
C LYS A 178 6.14 18.96 17.67
N ALA A 179 7.18 18.22 17.30
CA ALA A 179 7.10 16.77 17.25
C ALA A 179 8.46 16.12 17.49
N ASP A 180 8.41 14.98 18.17
CA ASP A 180 9.53 14.05 18.27
C ASP A 180 9.63 13.18 17.02
N LEU A 181 8.50 12.94 16.34
CA LEU A 181 8.42 12.17 15.12
C LEU A 181 7.52 12.83 14.08
N PHE A 182 8.03 12.91 12.85
CA PHE A 182 7.27 13.24 11.66
C PHE A 182 7.13 12.00 10.78
N ILE A 183 5.89 11.56 10.53
CA ILE A 183 5.61 10.32 9.81
C ILE A 183 5.01 10.64 8.43
N PRO A 184 5.66 10.25 7.32
CA PRO A 184 5.07 10.36 6.00
C PRO A 184 3.94 9.34 5.82
N ALA A 185 2.73 9.84 5.52
CA ALA A 185 1.55 9.04 5.17
C ALA A 185 0.85 9.58 3.91
N ARG A 186 1.67 10.06 2.94
CA ARG A 186 1.22 10.76 1.71
C ARG A 186 1.01 9.84 0.49
N GLY A 187 1.09 8.52 0.68
CA GLY A 187 1.08 7.54 -0.40
C GLY A 187 2.49 7.15 -0.86
N GLY A 188 2.61 5.98 -1.48
CA GLY A 188 3.88 5.50 -2.03
C GLY A 188 4.16 5.97 -3.45
N ARG A 189 5.44 6.04 -3.82
CA ARG A 189 5.90 6.35 -5.18
C ARG A 189 5.94 5.08 -6.04
N PRO A 190 5.39 5.05 -7.26
CA PRO A 190 5.45 3.88 -8.14
C PRO A 190 6.90 3.41 -8.39
N ARG A 191 7.15 2.10 -8.32
CA ARG A 191 8.47 1.51 -8.63
C ARG A 191 8.56 1.21 -10.13
N THR A 192 8.90 2.23 -10.92
CA THR A 192 8.93 2.15 -12.40
C THR A 192 10.28 2.50 -13.02
N ALA A 193 11.28 2.92 -12.24
CA ALA A 193 12.56 3.38 -12.76
C ALA A 193 13.27 2.35 -13.67
N PHE A 194 13.20 1.07 -13.32
CA PHE A 194 13.82 -0.01 -14.08
C PHE A 194 13.17 -0.27 -15.46
N LEU A 195 12.00 0.34 -15.73
CA LEU A 195 11.29 0.21 -17.01
C LEU A 195 11.69 1.28 -18.04
N GLN A 196 12.44 2.30 -17.62
CA GLN A 196 12.87 3.40 -18.52
C GLN A 196 13.69 2.88 -19.71
N THR A 197 14.45 1.81 -19.50
CA THR A 197 15.24 1.13 -20.54
C THR A 197 14.44 0.21 -21.44
N LEU A 198 13.25 -0.22 -21.00
CA LEU A 198 12.35 -1.03 -21.81
C LEU A 198 11.65 -0.14 -22.83
N ASP A 199 10.99 0.89 -22.33
CA ASP A 199 10.31 1.91 -23.13
C ASP A 199 9.91 3.09 -22.21
N PRO A 200 10.53 4.28 -22.33
CA PRO A 200 10.17 5.41 -21.47
C PRO A 200 8.76 5.94 -21.73
N SER A 201 8.18 5.71 -22.91
CA SER A 201 6.87 6.23 -23.30
C SER A 201 5.70 5.57 -22.55
N ILE A 202 5.93 4.41 -21.95
CA ILE A 202 4.93 3.68 -21.15
C ILE A 202 4.76 4.28 -19.75
N ILE A 203 5.63 5.21 -19.34
CA ILE A 203 5.51 5.87 -18.05
C ILE A 203 4.62 7.11 -18.20
N ALA A 204 3.53 7.15 -17.44
CA ALA A 204 2.63 8.29 -17.36
C ALA A 204 3.22 9.43 -16.50
N GLU A 205 2.61 10.61 -16.57
CA GLU A 205 3.06 11.79 -15.82
C GLU A 205 3.06 11.57 -14.29
N ASN A 206 2.14 10.74 -13.80
CA ASN A 206 2.08 10.36 -12.39
C ASN A 206 3.11 9.28 -11.98
N GLY A 207 4.02 8.91 -12.90
CA GLY A 207 5.08 7.92 -12.71
C GLY A 207 4.66 6.46 -12.81
N ARG A 208 3.38 6.17 -13.10
CA ARG A 208 2.84 4.81 -13.24
C ARG A 208 2.92 4.29 -14.67
N VAL A 209 2.76 2.97 -14.83
CA VAL A 209 2.81 2.28 -16.13
C VAL A 209 1.46 2.38 -16.84
N LYS A 210 1.43 2.96 -18.03
CA LYS A 210 0.27 2.97 -18.93
C LYS A 210 -0.08 1.54 -19.31
N VAL A 211 -1.37 1.22 -19.27
CA VAL A 211 -1.89 -0.10 -19.65
C VAL A 211 -3.15 0.03 -20.51
N LEU A 212 -3.34 -0.93 -21.40
CA LEU A 212 -4.60 -1.14 -22.12
C LEU A 212 -5.64 -1.80 -21.19
N PRO A 213 -6.94 -1.83 -21.55
CA PRO A 213 -7.95 -2.56 -20.79
C PRO A 213 -7.64 -4.05 -20.61
N THR A 214 -6.84 -4.65 -21.48
CA THR A 214 -6.35 -6.03 -21.34
C THR A 214 -5.19 -6.19 -20.34
N LEU A 215 -4.79 -5.09 -19.69
CA LEU A 215 -3.64 -4.91 -18.81
C LEU A 215 -2.27 -5.14 -19.49
N GLN A 216 -2.26 -5.12 -20.82
CA GLN A 216 -1.05 -5.10 -21.61
C GLN A 216 -0.43 -3.70 -21.62
N VAL A 217 0.89 -3.65 -21.57
CA VAL A 217 1.66 -2.41 -21.72
C VAL A 217 1.75 -2.07 -23.21
N PRO A 218 1.34 -0.87 -23.64
CA PRO A 218 1.39 -0.46 -25.04
C PRO A 218 2.81 -0.02 -25.43
N LEU A 219 3.70 -0.98 -25.69
CA LEU A 219 5.09 -0.71 -26.10
C LEU A 219 5.16 -0.05 -27.49
N ALA A 220 6.05 0.91 -27.65
CA ALA A 220 6.28 1.65 -28.90
C ALA A 220 6.76 0.75 -30.05
N ASN A 221 7.43 -0.36 -29.74
CA ASN A 221 7.85 -1.36 -30.72
C ASN A 221 6.71 -2.29 -31.19
N GLY A 222 5.48 -2.10 -30.70
CA GLY A 222 4.31 -2.89 -31.06
C GLY A 222 4.23 -4.27 -30.43
N LYS A 223 5.20 -4.67 -29.59
CA LYS A 223 5.15 -5.95 -28.89
C LYS A 223 4.05 -5.95 -27.82
N THR A 224 3.46 -7.11 -27.62
CA THR A 224 2.28 -7.30 -26.76
C THR A 224 2.52 -8.26 -25.59
N ASN A 225 3.79 -8.60 -25.33
CA ASN A 225 4.23 -9.63 -24.39
C ASN A 225 4.51 -9.11 -22.96
N VAL A 226 4.27 -7.82 -22.71
CA VAL A 226 4.43 -7.20 -21.39
C VAL A 226 3.07 -6.79 -20.83
N PHE A 227 2.83 -7.15 -19.58
CA PHE A 227 1.66 -6.78 -18.78
C PHE A 227 2.12 -6.03 -17.53
N ALA A 228 1.24 -5.22 -16.95
CA ALA A 228 1.48 -4.61 -15.64
C ALA A 228 0.22 -4.68 -14.78
N ILE A 229 0.38 -4.90 -13.47
CA ILE A 229 -0.72 -5.06 -12.51
C ILE A 229 -0.44 -4.39 -11.17
N GLY A 230 -1.51 -4.10 -10.44
CA GLY A 230 -1.45 -3.59 -9.06
C GLY A 230 -1.06 -2.12 -9.02
N ASP A 231 -0.50 -1.66 -7.90
CA ASP A 231 -0.35 -0.23 -7.61
C ASP A 231 0.58 0.53 -8.57
N VAL A 232 1.34 -0.20 -9.39
CA VAL A 232 2.26 0.34 -10.40
C VAL A 232 1.55 0.87 -11.65
N ILE A 233 0.29 0.48 -11.91
CA ILE A 233 -0.40 0.81 -13.16
C ILE A 233 -1.12 2.16 -13.10
N ASP A 234 -1.07 2.88 -14.22
CA ASP A 234 -1.86 4.08 -14.44
C ASP A 234 -3.28 3.69 -14.81
N TRP A 235 -4.14 3.64 -13.78
CA TRP A 235 -5.54 3.27 -13.89
C TRP A 235 -6.33 4.05 -12.85
N ASP A 236 -7.47 4.59 -13.26
CA ASP A 236 -8.34 5.39 -12.40
C ASP A 236 -9.10 4.49 -11.41
N GLU A 237 -8.47 4.27 -10.27
CA GLU A 237 -8.98 3.48 -9.15
C GLU A 237 -8.18 3.74 -7.87
N GLN A 238 -8.74 3.35 -6.74
CA GLN A 238 -7.99 3.28 -5.49
C GLN A 238 -7.00 2.12 -5.52
N LYS A 239 -5.73 2.42 -5.24
CA LYS A 239 -4.64 1.45 -5.22
C LYS A 239 -4.73 0.58 -3.96
N MET A 240 -5.01 -0.70 -4.14
CA MET A 240 -5.29 -1.66 -3.07
C MET A 240 -4.96 -3.10 -3.51
N GLN A 241 -4.60 -3.94 -2.54
CA GLN A 241 -4.36 -5.37 -2.76
C GLN A 241 -5.50 -6.09 -3.47
N MET A 242 -6.76 -5.82 -3.10
CA MET A 242 -7.94 -6.48 -3.70
C MET A 242 -8.06 -6.22 -5.21
N LYS A 243 -7.55 -5.07 -5.71
CA LYS A 243 -7.54 -4.77 -7.14
C LYS A 243 -6.47 -5.61 -7.87
N ALA A 244 -5.32 -5.84 -7.24
CA ALA A 244 -4.26 -6.67 -7.79
C ALA A 244 -4.72 -8.11 -8.08
N ASP A 245 -5.56 -8.70 -7.22
CA ASP A 245 -6.14 -10.02 -7.46
C ASP A 245 -7.05 -10.01 -8.70
N ALA A 246 -7.88 -8.98 -8.85
CA ALA A 246 -8.74 -8.80 -10.01
C ALA A 246 -7.94 -8.60 -11.31
N HIS A 247 -6.81 -7.86 -11.23
CA HIS A 247 -5.87 -7.71 -12.33
C HIS A 247 -5.27 -9.06 -12.76
N GLY A 248 -4.86 -9.90 -11.82
CA GLY A 248 -4.38 -11.25 -12.10
C GLY A 248 -5.42 -12.10 -12.85
N GLY A 249 -6.69 -11.95 -12.47
CA GLY A 249 -7.82 -12.58 -13.16
C GLY A 249 -7.99 -12.14 -14.62
N VAL A 250 -7.44 -10.99 -15.04
CA VAL A 250 -7.43 -10.50 -16.43
C VAL A 250 -6.16 -10.90 -17.16
N VAL A 251 -4.99 -10.74 -16.51
CA VAL A 251 -3.69 -11.05 -17.13
C VAL A 251 -3.54 -12.53 -17.46
N LEU A 252 -3.89 -13.45 -16.54
CA LEU A 252 -3.69 -14.88 -16.74
C LEU A 252 -4.36 -15.42 -18.02
N PRO A 253 -5.67 -15.24 -18.27
CA PRO A 253 -6.30 -15.73 -19.49
C PRO A 253 -5.79 -15.02 -20.76
N ASN A 254 -5.41 -13.74 -20.67
CA ASN A 254 -4.85 -13.02 -21.80
C ASN A 254 -3.43 -13.53 -22.15
N LEU A 255 -2.61 -13.82 -21.14
CA LEU A 255 -1.30 -14.45 -21.33
C LEU A 255 -1.43 -15.85 -21.95
N LEU A 256 -2.35 -16.67 -21.44
CA LEU A 256 -2.65 -17.99 -22.02
C LEU A 256 -3.17 -17.90 -23.47
N SER A 257 -3.89 -16.83 -23.80
CA SER A 257 -4.32 -16.59 -25.18
C SER A 257 -3.12 -16.33 -26.09
N LEU A 258 -2.18 -15.48 -25.67
CA LEU A 258 -0.97 -15.19 -26.44
C LEU A 258 -0.09 -16.44 -26.65
N LEU A 259 0.07 -17.26 -25.60
CA LEU A 259 0.80 -18.54 -25.70
C LEU A 259 0.18 -19.50 -26.71
N ASN A 260 -1.14 -19.43 -26.91
CA ASN A 260 -1.89 -20.21 -27.90
C ASN A 260 -2.08 -19.46 -29.23
N ASN A 261 -1.27 -18.43 -29.52
CA ASN A 261 -1.35 -17.60 -30.73
C ASN A 261 -2.76 -17.00 -30.96
N SER A 262 -3.49 -16.74 -29.88
CA SER A 262 -4.84 -16.19 -29.88
C SER A 262 -4.86 -14.76 -29.34
N LYS A 263 -5.84 -13.96 -29.78
CA LYS A 263 -5.94 -12.55 -29.38
C LYS A 263 -6.48 -12.42 -27.93
N PRO A 264 -5.82 -11.62 -27.06
CA PRO A 264 -6.36 -11.25 -25.76
C PRO A 264 -7.71 -10.57 -25.87
N SER A 265 -8.67 -10.96 -25.03
CA SER A 265 -10.04 -10.44 -25.07
C SER A 265 -10.60 -10.02 -23.72
N LYS A 266 -10.03 -10.51 -22.61
CA LYS A 266 -10.52 -10.16 -21.28
C LYS A 266 -10.08 -8.75 -20.93
N GLN A 267 -11.02 -7.94 -20.47
CA GLN A 267 -10.78 -6.55 -20.11
C GLN A 267 -11.02 -6.33 -18.62
N TYR A 268 -10.18 -5.49 -18.03
CA TYR A 268 -10.34 -4.99 -16.68
C TYR A 268 -11.30 -3.80 -16.66
N LYS A 269 -12.11 -3.73 -15.61
CA LYS A 269 -12.93 -2.58 -15.26
C LYS A 269 -12.86 -2.40 -13.76
N THR A 270 -12.73 -1.15 -13.32
CA THR A 270 -12.70 -0.81 -11.90
C THR A 270 -13.99 -1.27 -11.23
N GLY A 271 -13.86 -2.18 -10.26
CA GLY A 271 -14.94 -2.52 -9.34
C GLY A 271 -15.17 -1.41 -8.33
N GLY A 272 -16.24 -1.47 -7.52
CA GLY A 272 -16.51 -0.44 -6.53
C GLY A 272 -15.39 -0.26 -5.49
N GLU A 273 -15.30 0.95 -4.93
CA GLU A 273 -14.24 1.34 -3.99
C GLU A 273 -14.58 0.98 -2.55
N ALA A 274 -14.62 -0.32 -2.26
CA ALA A 274 -14.76 -0.81 -0.90
C ALA A 274 -13.51 -0.49 -0.07
N ILE A 275 -13.71 -0.04 1.17
CA ILE A 275 -12.63 0.16 2.14
C ILE A 275 -13.08 -0.19 3.54
N ILE A 276 -12.17 -0.69 4.37
CA ILE A 276 -12.33 -0.79 5.82
C ILE A 276 -11.13 -0.12 6.45
N VAL A 277 -11.38 0.93 7.22
CA VAL A 277 -10.37 1.72 7.93
C VAL A 277 -10.57 1.53 9.42
N THR A 278 -9.53 1.07 10.13
CA THR A 278 -9.56 0.92 11.59
C THR A 278 -9.17 2.23 12.28
N VAL A 279 -9.68 2.43 13.49
CA VAL A 279 -9.26 3.51 14.38
C VAL A 279 -8.89 2.86 15.71
N GLY A 280 -7.64 2.41 15.81
CA GLY A 280 -7.17 1.61 16.94
C GLY A 280 -7.74 0.18 16.96
N ARG A 281 -7.86 -0.39 18.16
CA ARG A 281 -8.28 -1.77 18.41
C ARG A 281 -9.77 -1.99 18.23
N ASP A 282 -10.57 -1.01 18.64
CA ASP A 282 -12.03 -1.10 18.82
C ASP A 282 -12.83 -0.17 17.89
N GLY A 283 -12.18 0.80 17.26
CA GLY A 283 -12.78 1.74 16.33
C GLY A 283 -12.59 1.38 14.86
N GLY A 284 -13.30 2.09 14.01
CA GLY A 284 -13.18 2.01 12.57
C GLY A 284 -14.47 2.38 11.86
N ALA A 285 -14.41 2.38 10.55
CA ALA A 285 -15.58 2.40 9.69
C ALA A 285 -15.23 1.79 8.34
N GLY A 286 -16.21 1.17 7.71
CA GLY A 286 -16.08 0.62 6.37
C GLY A 286 -17.07 1.24 5.42
N PHE A 287 -16.74 1.25 4.14
CA PHE A 287 -17.66 1.54 3.06
C PHE A 287 -17.67 0.35 2.11
N LEU A 288 -18.86 -0.17 1.85
CA LEU A 288 -19.09 -1.19 0.84
C LEU A 288 -19.95 -0.57 -0.28
N PRO A 289 -19.52 -0.65 -1.54
CA PRO A 289 -20.23 -0.05 -2.68
C PRO A 289 -21.51 -0.81 -3.08
N MET A 290 -21.98 -1.75 -2.25
CA MET A 290 -23.22 -2.49 -2.46
C MET A 290 -24.42 -1.75 -1.84
N LEU A 291 -25.62 -1.94 -2.40
CA LEU A 291 -26.90 -1.43 -1.87
C LEU A 291 -26.85 0.07 -1.50
N TRP A 292 -26.54 0.94 -2.46
CA TRP A 292 -26.49 2.40 -2.28
C TRP A 292 -25.38 2.92 -1.33
N GLY A 293 -24.36 2.09 -1.02
CA GLY A 293 -23.19 2.52 -0.27
C GLY A 293 -23.32 2.31 1.24
N ILE A 294 -23.42 1.05 1.66
CA ILE A 294 -23.49 0.69 3.09
C ILE A 294 -22.22 1.16 3.80
N THR A 295 -22.39 2.02 4.81
CA THR A 295 -21.32 2.36 5.74
C THR A 295 -21.39 1.40 6.93
N LEU A 296 -20.37 0.55 7.08
CA LEU A 296 -20.21 -0.32 8.23
C LEU A 296 -19.75 0.50 9.45
N GLY A 297 -20.42 0.32 10.58
CA GLY A 297 -20.03 0.93 11.85
C GLY A 297 -18.78 0.30 12.46
N ALA A 298 -18.29 0.89 13.55
CA ALA A 298 -17.04 0.51 14.22
C ALA A 298 -16.96 -0.98 14.56
N TRP A 299 -18.03 -1.56 15.11
CA TRP A 299 -18.06 -2.98 15.47
C TRP A 299 -17.83 -3.90 14.26
N ALA A 300 -18.50 -3.65 13.13
CA ALA A 300 -18.35 -4.48 11.93
C ALA A 300 -16.97 -4.29 11.27
N ALA A 301 -16.44 -3.06 11.25
CA ALA A 301 -15.10 -2.78 10.75
C ALA A 301 -14.01 -3.46 11.60
N ALA A 302 -14.12 -3.38 12.93
CA ALA A 302 -13.23 -4.06 13.87
C ALA A 302 -13.33 -5.59 13.72
N MET A 303 -14.54 -6.14 13.65
CA MET A 303 -14.73 -7.59 13.51
C MET A 303 -14.14 -8.15 12.21
N LEU A 304 -14.28 -7.43 11.09
CA LEU A 304 -13.79 -7.87 9.77
C LEU A 304 -12.28 -7.71 9.61
N LYS A 305 -11.69 -6.65 10.18
CA LYS A 305 -10.28 -6.30 9.96
C LYS A 305 -9.43 -6.39 11.23
N SER A 306 -9.85 -5.89 12.38
CA SER A 306 -8.96 -5.75 13.55
C SER A 306 -8.63 -7.07 14.27
N LYS A 307 -9.46 -8.11 14.14
CA LYS A 307 -9.24 -9.41 14.81
C LYS A 307 -8.18 -10.30 14.14
N SER A 308 -8.18 -10.38 12.81
CA SER A 308 -7.24 -11.24 12.07
C SER A 308 -6.37 -10.47 11.08
N LEU A 309 -6.67 -9.20 10.81
CA LEU A 309 -5.96 -8.32 9.88
C LEU A 309 -5.71 -8.97 8.50
N PHE A 310 -6.60 -9.87 8.09
CA PHE A 310 -6.51 -10.72 6.91
C PHE A 310 -5.28 -11.65 6.84
N ILE A 311 -4.54 -11.81 7.94
CA ILE A 311 -3.29 -12.58 8.00
C ILE A 311 -3.51 -14.02 7.55
N ASP A 312 -4.50 -14.70 8.13
CA ASP A 312 -4.74 -16.12 7.87
C ASP A 312 -5.16 -16.39 6.42
N MET A 313 -5.96 -15.50 5.85
CA MET A 313 -6.36 -15.57 4.45
C MET A 313 -5.14 -15.39 3.52
N THR A 314 -4.28 -14.41 3.80
CA THR A 314 -3.06 -14.18 3.03
C THR A 314 -2.11 -15.39 3.15
N ARG A 315 -1.84 -15.87 4.37
CA ARG A 315 -0.99 -17.05 4.61
C ARG A 315 -1.48 -18.27 3.84
N LYS A 316 -2.78 -18.55 3.87
CA LYS A 316 -3.40 -19.63 3.10
C LYS A 316 -3.15 -19.49 1.59
N GLY A 317 -3.22 -18.27 1.06
CA GLY A 317 -2.89 -17.98 -0.34
C GLY A 317 -1.46 -18.34 -0.73
N PHE A 318 -0.52 -18.25 0.21
CA PHE A 318 0.88 -18.64 0.05
C PHE A 318 1.18 -20.09 0.44
N GLY A 319 0.17 -20.88 0.84
CA GLY A 319 0.30 -22.30 1.21
C GLY A 319 0.63 -22.57 2.68
N TYR A 320 0.34 -21.63 3.57
CA TYR A 320 0.52 -21.74 5.03
C TYR A 320 -0.76 -22.00 5.80
#